data_AF-A0AAV6YKY5-F1
#
_entry.id   AF-A0AAV6YKY5-F1
#
_cell.length_a   1.000
_cell.length_b   1.000
_cell.length_c   1.000
_cell.angle_alpha   90.00
_cell.angle_beta   90.00
_cell.angle_gamma   90.00
#
_symmetry.space_group_name_H-M   'P 1'
#
loop_
_entity.id
_entity.type
_entity.pdbx_description
1 polymer ?
#
loop_
_entity_poly.entity_id
_entity_poly.type
_entity_poly.pdbx_seq_one_letter_code
_entity_poly.pdbx_strand_id
1 'polypeptide(L)'
;GRGGKKGAVEKCTTCKGRGIQIHVQQIGPGMVQQIQTMCSECRGEGERINPKDRCKQCKGNKVVREKKILEVHIKKGMRDGQKIVFHGEGDQEPGLEPGDVVIVLDQREHEVYQRQDDNLIMKMEISLAEALCGFRRPIETMDRRTLLITSLPGW
;
A
#
# COMPACT_ATOMS: atom_id res chain seq x y z
N GLY A 1 -5.04 16.14 12.11
CA GLY A 1 -4.74 17.36 12.90
C GLY A 1 -5.98 18.23 13.11
N ARG A 2 -5.88 19.41 13.75
CA ARG A 2 -7.06 20.27 14.06
C ARG A 2 -7.50 21.21 12.92
N GLY A 3 -6.64 21.48 11.94
CA GLY A 3 -6.98 22.33 10.78
C GLY A 3 -6.82 23.84 10.98
N GLY A 4 -6.69 24.32 12.23
CA GLY A 4 -6.53 25.73 12.57
C GLY A 4 -5.83 25.94 13.93
N LYS A 5 -5.72 27.20 14.36
CA LYS A 5 -5.20 27.56 15.70
C LYS A 5 -6.03 26.91 16.81
N LYS A 6 -5.45 26.76 18.01
CA LYS A 6 -6.18 26.24 19.18
C LYS A 6 -7.41 27.13 19.43
N GLY A 7 -8.60 26.51 19.51
CA GLY A 7 -9.88 27.22 19.71
C GLY A 7 -10.51 27.81 18.45
N ALA A 8 -9.87 27.72 17.28
CA ALA A 8 -10.40 28.26 16.03
C ALA A 8 -11.43 27.36 15.32
N VAL A 9 -11.60 26.13 15.81
CA VAL A 9 -12.58 25.18 15.29
C VAL A 9 -13.88 25.41 16.03
N GLU A 10 -14.90 25.85 15.30
CA GLU A 10 -16.22 26.18 15.84
C GLU A 10 -17.28 25.27 15.22
N LYS A 11 -18.33 24.93 15.97
CA LYS A 11 -19.46 24.19 15.40
C LYS A 11 -20.15 25.05 14.35
N CYS A 12 -20.47 24.45 13.21
CA CYS A 12 -21.22 25.15 12.17
C CYS A 12 -22.59 25.54 12.70
N THR A 13 -22.89 26.85 12.72
CA THR A 13 -24.16 27.39 13.23
C THR A 13 -25.34 27.01 12.35
N THR A 14 -25.14 26.91 11.03
CA THR A 14 -26.19 26.66 10.05
C THR A 14 -26.73 25.23 10.11
N CYS A 15 -25.87 24.23 10.31
CA CYS A 15 -26.29 22.83 10.48
C CYS A 15 -26.22 22.36 11.94
N LYS A 16 -25.85 23.24 12.88
CA LYS A 16 -25.66 22.94 14.31
C LYS A 16 -24.74 21.73 14.56
N GLY A 17 -23.68 21.58 13.78
CA GLY A 17 -22.75 20.45 13.90
C GLY A 17 -23.13 19.20 13.11
N ARG A 18 -24.27 19.17 12.42
CA ARG A 18 -24.77 17.95 11.74
C ARG A 18 -24.14 17.69 10.38
N GLY A 19 -23.46 18.66 9.77
CA GLY A 19 -22.91 18.56 8.41
C GLY A 19 -23.96 18.59 7.28
N ILE A 20 -25.24 18.34 7.59
CA ILE A 20 -26.35 18.29 6.64
C ILE A 20 -27.46 19.32 6.97
N GLN A 21 -28.20 19.73 5.95
CA GLN A 21 -29.40 20.56 6.05
C GLN A 21 -30.60 19.79 5.52
N ILE A 22 -31.72 19.88 6.26
CA ILE A 22 -32.97 19.23 5.91
C ILE A 22 -33.89 20.29 5.31
N HIS A 23 -34.23 20.12 4.03
CA HIS A 23 -35.23 20.94 3.35
C HIS A 23 -36.53 20.15 3.22
N VAL A 24 -37.64 20.73 3.66
CA VAL A 24 -38.96 20.14 3.48
C VAL A 24 -39.53 20.66 2.17
N GLN A 25 -39.73 19.76 1.21
CA GLN A 25 -40.36 20.07 -0.08
C GLN A 25 -41.74 19.43 -0.13
N GLN A 26 -42.77 20.25 -0.40
CA GLN A 26 -44.12 19.75 -0.58
C GLN A 26 -44.27 19.23 -2.01
N ILE A 27 -44.62 17.94 -2.16
CA ILE A 27 -44.75 17.29 -3.48
C ILE A 27 -46.21 17.05 -3.87
N GLY A 28 -47.14 17.32 -2.96
CA GLY A 28 -48.58 17.21 -3.19
C GLY A 28 -49.41 17.60 -1.98
N PRO A 29 -50.75 17.56 -2.09
CA PRO A 29 -51.65 17.79 -0.97
C PRO A 29 -51.39 16.74 0.14
N GLY A 30 -51.00 17.20 1.33
CA GLY A 30 -50.69 16.34 2.48
C GLY A 30 -49.38 15.54 2.38
N MET A 31 -48.62 15.64 1.28
CA MET A 31 -47.36 14.93 1.08
C MET A 31 -46.16 15.87 1.11
N VAL A 32 -45.31 15.69 2.12
CA VAL A 32 -44.04 16.41 2.27
C VAL A 32 -42.87 15.42 2.20
N GLN A 33 -41.83 15.79 1.47
CA GLN A 33 -40.56 15.07 1.42
C GLN A 33 -39.49 15.87 2.13
N GLN A 34 -38.72 15.19 2.97
CA GLN A 34 -37.52 15.76 3.58
C GLN A 34 -36.32 15.42 2.71
N ILE A 35 -35.74 16.43 2.08
CA ILE A 35 -34.52 16.31 1.29
C ILE A 35 -33.34 16.67 2.18
N GLN A 36 -32.42 15.72 2.34
CA GLN A 36 -31.15 15.98 3.02
C GLN A 36 -30.13 16.46 2.01
N THR A 37 -29.54 17.62 2.27
CA THR A 37 -28.49 18.22 1.44
C THR A 37 -27.25 18.44 2.29
N MET A 38 -26.07 18.39 1.67
CA MET A 38 -24.84 18.75 2.35
C MET A 38 -24.89 20.24 2.72
N CYS A 39 -24.60 20.58 3.99
CA CYS A 39 -24.61 21.96 4.43
C CYS A 39 -23.58 22.78 3.63
N SER A 40 -24.03 23.81 2.93
CA SER A 40 -23.18 24.65 2.07
C SER A 40 -22.07 25.37 2.83
N GLU A 41 -22.33 25.78 4.08
CA GLU A 41 -21.41 26.58 4.89
C GLU A 41 -20.23 25.80 5.48
N CYS A 42 -20.43 24.52 5.82
CA CYS A 42 -19.38 23.63 6.36
C CYS A 42 -19.01 22.48 5.43
N ARG A 43 -19.67 22.37 4.27
CA ARG A 43 -19.46 21.32 3.26
C ARG A 43 -19.46 19.90 3.84
N GLY A 44 -20.38 19.62 4.75
CA GLY A 44 -20.49 18.30 5.37
C GLY A 44 -19.64 18.11 6.64
N GLU A 45 -18.65 18.97 6.91
CA GLU A 45 -17.74 18.77 8.05
C GLU A 45 -18.39 18.98 9.42
N GLY A 46 -19.52 19.69 9.49
CA GLY A 46 -20.20 20.02 10.76
C GLY A 46 -19.45 21.07 11.60
N GLU A 47 -18.19 21.33 11.31
CA GLU A 47 -17.34 22.35 11.92
C GLU A 47 -16.95 23.42 10.90
N ARG A 48 -16.56 24.59 11.38
CA ARG A 48 -16.01 25.68 10.56
C ARG A 48 -14.77 26.24 11.24
N ILE A 49 -13.86 26.73 10.40
CA ILE A 49 -12.66 27.44 10.82
C ILE A 49 -12.62 28.76 10.07
N ASN A 50 -12.58 29.87 10.81
CA ASN A 50 -12.46 31.21 10.25
C ASN A 50 -11.25 31.28 9.31
N PRO A 51 -11.37 31.83 8.09
CA PRO A 51 -10.28 31.84 7.11
C PRO A 51 -8.94 32.39 7.63
N LYS A 52 -9.01 33.37 8.55
CA LYS A 52 -7.83 33.99 9.19
C LYS A 52 -7.08 33.06 10.16
N ASP A 53 -7.76 32.04 10.68
CA ASP A 53 -7.22 31.11 11.69
C ASP A 53 -6.97 29.70 11.16
N ARG A 54 -7.23 29.48 9.87
CA ARG A 54 -6.88 28.25 9.18
C ARG A 54 -5.37 28.03 9.20
N CYS A 55 -4.99 26.77 9.37
CA CYS A 55 -3.59 26.37 9.27
C CYS A 55 -3.07 26.69 7.85
N LYS A 56 -1.89 27.30 7.77
CA LYS A 56 -1.28 27.69 6.49
C LYS A 56 -0.91 26.48 5.62
N GLN A 57 -0.58 25.34 6.23
CA GLN A 57 -0.15 24.14 5.52
C GLN A 57 -1.35 23.33 4.99
N CYS A 58 -2.29 22.92 5.86
CA CYS A 58 -3.44 22.11 5.44
C CYS A 58 -4.65 22.94 4.98
N LYS A 59 -4.62 24.27 5.14
CA LYS A 59 -5.70 25.21 4.74
C LYS A 59 -7.08 24.87 5.33
N GLY A 60 -7.11 24.22 6.49
CA GLY A 60 -8.34 23.76 7.14
C GLY A 60 -8.62 22.26 6.99
N ASN A 61 -8.01 21.59 6.01
CA ASN A 61 -8.30 20.19 5.66
C ASN A 61 -7.83 19.15 6.67
N LYS A 62 -7.18 19.58 7.77
CA LYS A 62 -6.69 18.72 8.87
C LYS A 62 -5.62 17.67 8.50
N VAL A 63 -5.32 17.49 7.21
CA VAL A 63 -4.30 16.59 6.64
C VAL A 63 -3.35 17.34 5.70
N VAL A 64 -2.13 16.83 5.53
CA VAL A 64 -1.13 17.35 4.59
C VAL A 64 -0.52 16.18 3.82
N ARG A 65 -0.06 16.43 2.59
CA ARG A 65 0.72 15.45 1.85
C ARG A 65 2.16 15.48 2.34
N GLU A 66 2.65 14.32 2.76
CA GLU A 66 4.02 14.13 3.23
C GLU A 66 4.72 13.10 2.34
N LYS A 67 6.02 13.29 2.12
CA LYS A 67 6.88 12.28 1.49
C LYS A 67 7.76 11.69 2.58
N LYS A 68 7.61 10.40 2.84
CA LYS A 68 8.41 9.64 3.79
C LYS A 68 9.16 8.53 3.07
N ILE A 69 10.41 8.31 3.45
CA ILE A 69 11.22 7.20 2.95
C ILE A 69 11.07 6.04 3.93
N LEU A 70 10.64 4.88 3.43
CA LEU A 70 10.59 3.64 4.20
C LEU A 70 11.75 2.75 3.76
N GLU A 71 12.61 2.38 4.71
CA GLU A 71 13.73 1.46 4.44
C GLU A 71 13.27 0.02 4.63
N VAL A 72 13.45 -0.79 3.59
CA VAL A 72 12.99 -2.18 3.55
C VAL A 72 14.20 -3.09 3.57
N HIS A 73 14.34 -3.90 4.62
CA HIS A 73 15.42 -4.87 4.73
C HIS A 73 14.97 -6.24 4.21
N ILE A 74 15.46 -6.61 3.02
CA ILE A 74 15.24 -7.95 2.45
C ILE A 74 16.29 -8.90 3.00
N LYS A 75 15.87 -9.85 3.84
CA LYS A 75 16.74 -10.88 4.40
C LYS A 75 16.97 -12.01 3.40
N LYS A 76 18.13 -12.67 3.51
CA LYS A 76 18.46 -13.85 2.71
C LYS A 76 17.40 -14.93 2.91
N GLY A 77 16.98 -15.56 1.82
CA GLY A 77 16.01 -16.66 1.84
C GLY A 77 14.53 -16.24 1.88
N MET A 78 14.20 -14.94 1.98
CA MET A 78 12.82 -14.48 1.87
C MET A 78 12.15 -14.99 0.59
N ARG A 79 10.88 -15.34 0.69
CA ARG A 79 10.13 -16.04 -0.36
C ARG A 79 9.32 -15.06 -1.20
N ASP A 80 9.00 -15.51 -2.41
CA ASP A 80 8.01 -14.84 -3.25
C ASP A 80 6.67 -14.69 -2.51
N GLY A 81 6.00 -13.56 -2.69
CA GLY A 81 4.74 -13.23 -2.02
C GLY A 81 4.86 -12.92 -0.52
N GLN A 82 6.04 -13.02 0.07
CA GLN A 82 6.23 -12.69 1.49
C GLN A 82 5.93 -11.21 1.75
N LYS A 83 5.22 -10.94 2.85
CA LYS A 83 4.76 -9.60 3.23
C LYS A 83 5.68 -8.97 4.27
N ILE A 84 6.05 -7.72 4.05
CA ILE A 84 6.70 -6.83 5.01
C ILE A 84 5.71 -5.72 5.33
N VAL A 85 5.27 -5.64 6.60
CA VAL A 85 4.20 -4.74 7.03
C VAL A 85 4.80 -3.57 7.81
N PHE A 86 4.46 -2.36 7.39
CA PHE A 86 4.74 -1.14 8.13
C PHE A 86 3.42 -0.62 8.72
N HIS A 87 3.28 -0.80 10.03
CA HIS A 87 2.03 -0.48 10.71
C HIS A 87 1.80 1.03 10.82
N GLY A 88 0.59 1.47 10.50
CA GLY A 88 0.19 2.88 10.63
C GLY A 88 0.87 3.85 9.65
N GLU A 89 1.57 3.32 8.63
CA GLU A 89 2.20 4.11 7.57
C GLU A 89 1.28 4.39 6.37
N GLY A 90 0.03 3.93 6.43
CA GLY A 90 -0.99 4.22 5.41
C GLY A 90 -1.53 5.64 5.49
N ASP A 91 -2.49 5.94 4.60
CA ASP A 91 -3.13 7.26 4.57
C ASP A 91 -3.84 7.58 5.89
N GLN A 92 -3.65 8.82 6.35
CA GLN A 92 -4.20 9.32 7.61
C GLN A 92 -5.36 10.27 7.37
N GLU A 93 -6.47 10.01 8.04
CA GLU A 93 -7.63 10.90 8.08
C GLU A 93 -7.99 11.31 9.52
N PRO A 94 -8.58 12.50 9.73
CA PRO A 94 -8.93 12.95 11.07
C PRO A 94 -10.00 12.06 11.69
N GLY A 95 -9.68 11.40 12.80
CA GLY A 95 -10.62 10.55 13.55
C GLY A 95 -10.64 9.09 13.11
N LEU A 96 -9.79 8.71 12.15
CA LEU A 96 -9.56 7.33 11.76
C LEU A 96 -8.14 6.90 12.14
N GLU A 97 -7.97 5.64 12.47
CA GLU A 97 -6.63 5.04 12.64
C GLU A 97 -6.01 4.84 11.24
N PRO A 98 -4.71 5.14 11.06
CA PRO A 98 -4.04 4.89 9.80
C PRO A 98 -4.00 3.39 9.49
N GLY A 99 -4.13 3.08 8.20
CA GLY A 99 -3.89 1.74 7.69
C GLY A 99 -2.40 1.38 7.65
N ASP A 100 -2.12 0.20 7.13
CA ASP A 100 -0.77 -0.33 7.00
C ASP A 100 -0.25 -0.22 5.56
N VAL A 101 1.05 -0.01 5.41
CA VAL A 101 1.75 -0.19 4.13
C VAL A 101 2.28 -1.62 4.10
N VAL A 102 1.74 -2.42 3.18
CA VAL A 102 2.14 -3.82 3.00
C VAL A 102 2.97 -3.93 1.72
N ILE A 103 4.25 -4.24 1.88
CA ILE A 103 5.16 -4.52 0.77
C ILE A 103 5.15 -6.02 0.53
N VAL A 104 4.76 -6.42 -0.68
CA VAL A 104 4.79 -7.82 -1.11
C VAL A 104 6.04 -8.03 -1.95
N LEU A 105 6.85 -9.01 -1.59
CA LEU A 105 8.02 -9.38 -2.38
C LEU A 105 7.57 -10.08 -3.65
N ASP A 106 8.13 -9.64 -4.77
CA ASP A 106 7.93 -10.23 -6.09
C ASP A 106 9.27 -10.80 -6.58
N GLN A 107 9.34 -12.12 -6.72
CA GLN A 107 10.53 -12.81 -7.18
C GLN A 107 10.64 -12.71 -8.69
N ARG A 108 11.65 -11.97 -9.15
CA ARG A 108 12.00 -11.92 -10.57
C ARG A 108 12.41 -13.30 -11.08
N GLU A 109 11.87 -13.68 -12.22
CA GLU A 109 12.31 -14.84 -12.96
C GLU A 109 13.79 -14.71 -13.34
N HIS A 110 14.51 -15.82 -13.28
CA HIS A 110 15.91 -15.90 -13.65
C HIS A 110 16.07 -16.80 -14.88
N GLU A 111 16.94 -16.42 -15.80
CA GLU A 111 17.13 -17.09 -17.11
C GLU A 111 17.62 -18.55 -17.03
N VAL A 112 18.07 -19.00 -15.85
CA VAL A 112 18.82 -20.26 -15.67
C VAL A 112 18.24 -21.04 -14.50
N TYR A 113 18.04 -20.35 -13.37
CA TYR A 113 17.58 -20.95 -12.13
C TYR A 113 16.10 -20.70 -11.89
N GLN A 114 15.35 -21.77 -11.69
CA GLN A 114 14.01 -21.71 -11.14
C GLN A 114 14.09 -22.08 -9.65
N ARG A 115 13.60 -21.19 -8.77
CA ARG A 115 13.52 -21.51 -7.35
C ARG A 115 12.30 -22.39 -7.08
N GLN A 116 12.51 -23.48 -6.34
CA GLN A 116 11.43 -24.29 -5.75
C GLN A 116 11.71 -24.43 -4.26
N ASP A 117 10.92 -23.72 -3.44
CA ASP A 117 11.11 -23.61 -1.99
C ASP A 117 12.53 -23.15 -1.63
N ASP A 118 13.29 -24.02 -0.98
CA ASP A 118 14.67 -23.77 -0.54
C ASP A 118 15.70 -24.37 -1.53
N ASN A 119 15.24 -24.85 -2.69
CA ASN A 119 16.05 -25.43 -3.77
C ASN A 119 16.12 -24.50 -4.99
N LEU A 120 17.21 -24.65 -5.76
CA LEU A 120 17.38 -24.06 -7.08
C LEU A 120 17.44 -25.18 -8.12
N ILE A 121 16.58 -25.09 -9.13
CA ILE A 121 16.49 -26.02 -10.24
C ILE A 121 17.06 -25.35 -11.47
N MET A 122 17.96 -26.04 -12.18
CA MET A 122 18.44 -25.62 -13.48
C MET A 122 18.24 -26.75 -14.49
N LYS A 123 17.90 -26.40 -15.72
CA LYS A 123 17.86 -27.34 -16.84
C LYS A 123 19.19 -27.26 -17.56
N MET A 124 19.83 -28.40 -17.75
CA MET A 124 21.09 -28.50 -18.49
C MET A 124 20.90 -29.49 -19.64
N GLU A 125 21.13 -29.02 -20.85
CA GLU A 125 21.12 -29.87 -22.03
C GLU A 125 22.44 -30.63 -22.14
N ILE A 126 22.31 -31.95 -22.23
CA ILE A 126 23.43 -32.88 -22.44
C ILE A 126 23.19 -33.66 -23.73
N SER A 127 24.27 -33.98 -24.43
CA SER A 127 24.23 -34.86 -25.60
C SER A 127 24.01 -36.32 -25.17
N LEU A 128 23.54 -37.15 -26.10
CA LEU A 128 23.44 -38.60 -25.87
C LEU A 128 24.78 -39.23 -25.47
N ALA A 129 25.88 -38.78 -26.08
CA ALA A 129 27.23 -39.24 -25.76
C ALA A 129 27.61 -38.90 -24.30
N GLU A 130 27.28 -37.69 -23.83
CA GLU A 130 27.54 -37.30 -22.43
C GLU A 130 26.65 -38.05 -21.44
N ALA A 131 25.40 -38.36 -21.82
CA ALA A 131 24.52 -39.18 -21.00
C ALA A 131 25.05 -40.61 -20.83
N LEU A 132 25.60 -41.21 -21.90
CA LEU A 132 26.11 -42.60 -21.89
C LEU A 132 27.54 -42.71 -21.35
N CYS A 133 28.42 -41.81 -21.76
CA CYS A 133 29.86 -41.84 -21.47
C CYS A 133 30.26 -40.97 -20.27
N GLY A 134 29.30 -40.35 -19.60
CA GLY A 134 29.55 -39.39 -18.53
C GLY A 134 30.06 -38.04 -19.05
N PHE A 135 30.11 -37.06 -18.16
CA PHE A 135 30.61 -35.73 -18.47
C PHE A 135 31.14 -35.03 -17.22
N ARG A 136 31.92 -33.98 -17.44
CA ARG A 136 32.34 -33.07 -16.38
C ARG A 136 32.19 -31.64 -16.87
N ARG A 137 31.27 -30.87 -16.28
CA ARG A 137 30.95 -29.51 -16.72
C ARG A 137 30.93 -28.53 -15.53
N PRO A 138 31.57 -27.35 -15.66
CA PRO A 138 31.43 -26.30 -14.66
C PRO A 138 30.07 -25.62 -14.78
N ILE A 139 29.44 -25.33 -13.65
CA ILE A 139 28.23 -24.50 -13.54
C ILE A 139 28.53 -23.30 -12.63
N GLU A 140 27.99 -22.14 -12.96
CA GLU A 140 28.11 -20.92 -12.15
C GLU A 140 26.88 -20.76 -11.26
N THR A 141 27.06 -20.72 -9.94
CA THR A 141 25.97 -20.56 -8.97
C THR A 141 25.54 -19.09 -8.79
N MET A 142 24.39 -18.88 -8.14
CA MET A 142 23.85 -17.54 -7.84
C MET A 142 24.80 -16.61 -7.05
N ASP A 143 25.77 -17.18 -6.32
CA ASP A 143 26.80 -16.45 -5.58
C ASP A 143 28.15 -16.41 -6.31
N ARG A 144 28.16 -16.67 -7.62
CA ARG A 144 29.33 -16.62 -8.52
C ARG A 144 30.44 -17.62 -8.19
N ARG A 145 30.12 -18.72 -7.54
CA ARG A 145 31.04 -19.85 -7.39
C ARG A 145 30.90 -20.78 -8.59
N THR A 146 32.00 -21.41 -8.96
CA THR A 146 31.99 -22.46 -9.97
C THR A 146 31.92 -23.82 -9.29
N LEU A 147 30.85 -24.56 -9.55
CA LEU A 147 30.72 -25.96 -9.13
C LEU A 147 30.99 -26.87 -10.32
N LEU A 148 31.78 -27.92 -10.12
CA LEU A 148 32.13 -28.85 -11.18
C LEU A 148 31.28 -30.12 -11.07
N ILE A 149 30.25 -30.21 -11.89
CA ILE A 149 29.34 -31.36 -11.92
C ILE A 149 30.00 -32.48 -12.71
N THR A 150 30.05 -33.68 -12.11
CA THR A 150 30.59 -34.87 -12.75
C THR A 150 29.52 -35.96 -12.79
N SER A 151 29.22 -36.46 -13.98
CA SER A 151 28.40 -37.64 -14.21
C SER A 151 29.30 -38.79 -14.65
N LEU A 152 29.15 -39.95 -14.04
CA LEU A 152 29.86 -41.15 -14.44
C LEU A 152 29.16 -41.80 -15.65
N PRO A 153 29.89 -42.54 -16.51
CA PRO A 153 29.29 -43.34 -17.57
C PRO A 153 28.30 -44.37 -17.03
N GLY A 154 27.24 -44.64 -17.80
CA GLY A 154 26.40 -45.84 -17.64
C GLY A 154 25.51 -45.89 -16.39
N TRP A 155 24.69 -44.87 -16.16
CA TRP A 155 23.51 -45.03 -15.28
C TRP A 155 22.65 -46.22 -15.70
#